data_AF-F2WQ62-F1
#
_entry.id   AF-F2WQ62-F1
#
_cell.length_a   1.000
_cell.length_b   1.000
_cell.length_c   1.000
_cell.angle_alpha   90.00
_cell.angle_beta   90.00
_cell.angle_gamma   90.00
#
_symmetry.space_group_name_H-M   'P 1'
#
loop_
_entity.id
_entity.type
_entity.pdbx_description
1 polymer ?
#
loop_
_entity_poly.entity_id
_entity_poly.type
_entity_poly.pdbx_seq_one_letter_code
_entity_poly.pdbx_strand_id
1 'polypeptide(L)'
;MTSRRPWRAAVCGAVANVVECCIMHPLDSVKTRFQLHTSHVSEGNPGIWITISSMLRRGGFKELYRGSLPAVGMQAPRGMVKFGVNSSVLGQLQQGGARTSHGIMGQAIGATMAGFAAGSAESLFITPFELLKVRLQAADSVYKNSFDAARQVLRLEGVRGLWRGLAATALRNGSWNAAYFGTIHTLRCSVPQQITNVRAHASSYWWVSFWQGTLAGTFGSLLSNPIDVCKTRIQNALVLQGRSAPVGMLSIGKMMVHIHRAEGALALYKGFCAKVLRLGPGGGILLVAFDAADSLCSKIELLY
;
A
#
# COMPACT_ATOMS: atom_id res chain seq x y z
N MET A 1 -23.72 -23.36 0.46
CA MET A 1 -22.68 -22.42 0.92
C MET A 1 -23.20 -21.76 2.17
N THR A 2 -22.98 -22.44 3.28
CA THR A 2 -23.45 -22.12 4.62
C THR A 2 -22.89 -20.78 5.10
N SER A 3 -23.70 -20.06 5.86
CA SER A 3 -23.40 -18.81 6.56
C SER A 3 -22.01 -18.85 7.21
N ARG A 4 -20.98 -18.31 6.54
CA ARG A 4 -19.67 -18.09 7.16
C ARG A 4 -19.85 -16.97 8.16
N ARG A 5 -19.64 -17.26 9.46
CA ARG A 5 -19.68 -16.23 10.51
C ARG A 5 -18.72 -15.09 10.13
N PRO A 6 -19.16 -13.82 10.11
CA PRO A 6 -18.36 -12.70 9.57
C PRO A 6 -17.02 -12.51 10.30
N TRP A 7 -16.93 -12.88 11.58
CA TRP A 7 -15.70 -12.82 12.35
C TRP A 7 -14.61 -13.78 11.83
N ARG A 8 -14.98 -14.96 11.29
CA ARG A 8 -14.02 -15.95 10.78
C ARG A 8 -13.24 -15.39 9.59
N ALA A 9 -13.96 -14.80 8.63
CA ALA A 9 -13.35 -14.18 7.45
C ALA A 9 -12.44 -13.01 7.83
N ALA A 10 -12.83 -12.22 8.84
CA ALA A 10 -12.00 -11.14 9.37
C ALA A 10 -10.70 -11.64 10.01
N VAL A 11 -10.76 -12.68 10.85
CA VAL A 11 -9.58 -13.29 11.49
C VAL A 11 -8.66 -13.94 10.47
N CYS A 12 -9.19 -14.77 9.56
CA CYS A 12 -8.39 -15.41 8.51
C CYS A 12 -7.74 -14.35 7.59
N GLY A 13 -8.48 -13.30 7.25
CA GLY A 13 -7.97 -12.17 6.49
C GLY A 13 -6.84 -11.43 7.23
N ALA A 14 -6.97 -11.20 8.54
CA ALA A 14 -5.94 -10.55 9.33
C ALA A 14 -4.64 -11.40 9.37
N VAL A 15 -4.75 -12.70 9.66
CA VAL A 15 -3.61 -13.63 9.67
C VAL A 15 -2.94 -13.66 8.31
N ALA A 16 -3.71 -13.77 7.23
CA ALA A 16 -3.17 -13.79 5.87
C ALA A 16 -2.41 -12.50 5.53
N ASN A 17 -2.90 -11.33 5.95
CA ASN A 17 -2.20 -10.05 5.74
C ASN A 17 -0.90 -9.95 6.56
N VAL A 18 -0.85 -10.53 7.75
CA VAL A 18 0.39 -10.56 8.55
C VAL A 18 1.43 -11.47 7.88
N VAL A 19 1.02 -12.66 7.41
CA VAL A 19 1.91 -13.60 6.71
C VAL A 19 2.43 -12.99 5.41
N GLU A 20 1.56 -12.40 4.59
CA GLU A 20 1.95 -11.68 3.38
C GLU A 20 2.93 -10.55 3.69
N CYS A 21 2.67 -9.77 4.74
CA CYS A 21 3.55 -8.70 5.17
C CYS A 21 4.93 -9.23 5.51
N CYS A 22 5.03 -10.29 6.32
CA CYS A 22 6.30 -10.85 6.76
C CYS A 22 7.12 -11.36 5.57
N ILE A 23 6.50 -12.08 4.62
CA ILE A 23 7.20 -12.65 3.47
C ILE A 23 7.62 -11.55 2.47
N MET A 24 6.76 -10.54 2.25
CA MET A 24 7.02 -9.46 1.28
C MET A 24 7.80 -8.28 1.87
N HIS A 25 8.07 -8.26 3.17
CA HIS A 25 8.76 -7.14 3.84
C HIS A 25 10.15 -6.83 3.25
N PRO A 26 11.00 -7.81 2.86
CA PRO A 26 12.28 -7.51 2.24
C PRO A 26 12.16 -6.63 0.98
N LEU A 27 11.16 -6.88 0.12
CA LEU A 27 10.92 -6.06 -1.08
C LEU A 27 10.50 -4.63 -0.72
N ASP A 28 9.71 -4.46 0.33
CA ASP A 28 9.34 -3.13 0.82
C ASP A 28 10.54 -2.35 1.35
N SER A 29 11.41 -3.01 2.11
CA SER A 29 12.61 -2.37 2.67
C SER A 29 13.55 -1.90 1.56
N VAL A 30 13.76 -2.73 0.54
CA VAL A 30 14.57 -2.38 -0.63
C VAL A 30 13.94 -1.21 -1.39
N LYS A 31 12.62 -1.27 -1.64
CA LYS A 31 11.88 -0.21 -2.33
C LYS A 31 12.00 1.12 -1.58
N THR A 32 11.66 1.15 -0.29
CA THR A 32 11.69 2.39 0.50
C THR A 32 13.10 2.96 0.53
N ARG A 33 14.13 2.14 0.77
CA ARG A 33 15.52 2.61 0.78
C ARG A 33 15.96 3.19 -0.56
N PHE A 34 15.57 2.55 -1.66
CA PHE A 34 15.85 3.05 -3.02
C PHE A 34 15.11 4.36 -3.33
N GLN A 35 13.88 4.54 -2.84
CA GLN A 35 13.11 5.79 -2.99
C GLN A 35 13.69 6.95 -2.18
N LEU A 36 14.27 6.65 -1.02
CA LEU A 36 14.93 7.63 -0.15
C LEU A 36 16.32 8.03 -0.63
N HIS A 37 16.96 7.22 -1.46
CA HIS A 37 18.27 7.54 -2.00
C HIS A 37 18.19 8.71 -2.98
N THR A 38 18.67 9.87 -2.54
CA THR A 38 18.88 11.07 -3.35
C THR A 38 20.20 10.92 -4.08
N SER A 39 20.15 10.74 -5.39
CA SER A 39 21.37 10.71 -6.21
C SER A 39 21.86 12.15 -6.37
N HIS A 40 22.94 12.55 -5.68
CA HIS A 40 23.66 13.73 -6.11
C HIS A 40 24.28 13.46 -7.49
N VAL A 41 24.32 14.47 -8.35
CA VAL A 41 24.78 14.39 -9.76
C VAL A 41 26.16 13.71 -9.91
N SER A 42 26.98 13.69 -8.86
CA SER A 42 28.33 13.08 -8.84
C SER A 42 28.42 11.59 -8.50
N GLU A 43 27.40 10.95 -7.88
CA GLU A 43 27.53 9.55 -7.39
C GLU A 43 26.74 8.51 -8.21
N GLY A 44 25.95 8.95 -9.19
CA GLY A 44 25.09 8.05 -9.96
C GLY A 44 23.98 7.41 -9.12
N ASN A 45 23.01 6.78 -9.80
CA ASN A 45 21.91 6.09 -9.11
C ASN A 45 22.27 4.61 -8.97
N PRO A 46 22.68 4.12 -7.79
CA PRO A 46 23.00 2.71 -7.63
C PRO A 46 21.74 1.89 -7.91
N GLY A 47 21.79 1.01 -8.91
CA GLY A 47 20.67 0.14 -9.25
C GLY A 47 20.13 -0.63 -8.03
N ILE A 48 18.92 -1.19 -8.15
CA ILE A 48 18.26 -1.87 -7.03
C ILE A 48 19.11 -3.00 -6.43
N TRP A 49 19.91 -3.67 -7.26
CA TRP A 49 20.88 -4.69 -6.85
C TRP A 49 22.00 -4.17 -5.97
N ILE A 50 22.51 -2.98 -6.28
CA ILE A 50 23.55 -2.33 -5.45
C ILE A 50 22.93 -1.94 -4.10
N THR A 51 21.68 -1.48 -4.10
CA THR A 51 20.95 -1.20 -2.86
C THR A 51 20.82 -2.47 -2.00
N ILE A 52 20.36 -3.59 -2.59
CA ILE A 52 20.26 -4.89 -1.89
C ILE A 52 21.62 -5.33 -1.33
N SER A 53 22.67 -5.29 -2.16
CA SER A 53 24.03 -5.66 -1.75
C SER A 53 24.53 -4.79 -0.59
N SER A 54 24.27 -3.48 -0.64
CA SER A 54 24.65 -2.55 0.43
C SER A 54 23.91 -2.84 1.75
N MET A 55 22.64 -3.29 1.68
CA MET A 55 21.87 -3.65 2.87
C MET A 55 22.45 -4.91 3.52
N LEU A 56 22.72 -5.94 2.70
CA LEU A 56 23.29 -7.19 3.18
C LEU A 56 24.69 -7.00 3.76
N ARG A 57 25.53 -6.16 3.15
CA ARG A 57 26.88 -5.86 3.66
C ARG A 57 26.87 -5.07 4.98
N ARG A 58 25.92 -4.16 5.18
CA ARG A 58 25.86 -3.30 6.39
C ARG A 58 25.27 -4.00 7.61
N GLY A 59 24.20 -4.77 7.44
CA GLY A 59 23.45 -5.34 8.57
C GLY A 59 22.93 -6.76 8.34
N GLY A 60 23.39 -7.42 7.28
CA GLY A 60 22.97 -8.77 6.92
C GLY A 60 21.46 -8.86 6.63
N PHE A 61 20.90 -10.04 6.86
CA PHE A 61 19.48 -10.31 6.63
C PHE A 61 18.56 -9.54 7.60
N LYS A 62 19.03 -9.18 8.79
CA LYS A 62 18.22 -8.43 9.78
C LYS A 62 17.85 -7.03 9.28
N GLU A 63 18.72 -6.41 8.49
CA GLU A 63 18.48 -5.08 7.91
C GLU A 63 17.30 -5.08 6.92
N LEU A 64 17.05 -6.19 6.21
CA LEU A 64 15.90 -6.33 5.33
C LEU A 64 14.57 -6.32 6.09
N TYR A 65 14.58 -6.71 7.37
CA TYR A 65 13.41 -6.75 8.25
C TYR A 65 13.26 -5.51 9.16
N ARG A 66 14.11 -4.50 8.98
CA ARG A 66 13.99 -3.24 9.70
C ARG A 66 12.69 -2.54 9.33
N GLY A 67 11.96 -2.05 10.34
CA GLY A 67 10.62 -1.46 10.15
C GLY A 67 9.48 -2.46 9.94
N SER A 68 9.70 -3.77 10.16
CA SER A 68 8.64 -4.79 10.07
C SER A 68 7.53 -4.61 11.11
N LEU A 69 7.87 -4.26 12.35
CA LEU A 69 6.88 -4.07 13.41
C LEU A 69 5.81 -3.00 13.07
N PRO A 70 6.17 -1.77 12.65
CA PRO A 70 5.17 -0.80 12.21
C PRO A 70 4.46 -1.24 10.93
N ALA A 71 5.11 -2.00 10.04
CA ALA A 71 4.48 -2.56 8.85
C ALA A 71 3.41 -3.62 9.18
N VAL A 72 3.58 -4.39 10.24
CA VAL A 72 2.55 -5.32 10.75
C VAL A 72 1.45 -4.54 11.48
N GLY A 73 1.84 -3.55 12.30
CA GLY A 73 0.90 -2.71 13.05
C GLY A 73 -0.10 -1.94 12.18
N MET A 74 0.30 -1.56 10.96
CA MET A 74 -0.61 -0.88 10.02
C MET A 74 -1.65 -1.80 9.37
N GLN A 75 -1.50 -3.13 9.42
CA GLN A 75 -2.37 -4.05 8.67
C GLN A 75 -3.78 -4.12 9.23
N ALA A 76 -3.95 -4.13 10.55
CA ALA A 76 -5.27 -4.16 11.17
C ALA A 76 -6.08 -2.87 10.86
N PRO A 77 -5.53 -1.65 11.05
CA PRO A 77 -6.23 -0.42 10.65
C PRO A 77 -6.54 -0.37 9.16
N ARG A 78 -5.60 -0.79 8.30
CA ARG A 78 -5.80 -0.84 6.85
C ARG A 78 -6.92 -1.80 6.46
N GLY A 79 -6.97 -2.98 7.06
CA GLY A 79 -8.04 -3.95 6.88
C GLY A 79 -9.39 -3.38 7.29
N MET A 80 -9.46 -2.79 8.49
CA MET A 80 -10.69 -2.19 9.03
C MET A 80 -11.28 -1.14 8.09
N VAL A 81 -10.45 -0.22 7.58
CA VAL A 81 -10.94 0.82 6.66
C VAL A 81 -11.29 0.25 5.30
N LYS A 82 -10.50 -0.68 4.76
CA LYS A 82 -10.80 -1.32 3.48
C LYS A 82 -12.14 -2.08 3.52
N PHE A 83 -12.41 -2.83 4.60
CA PHE A 83 -13.68 -3.54 4.76
C PHE A 83 -14.83 -2.58 5.03
N GLY A 84 -14.66 -1.62 5.95
CA GLY A 84 -15.67 -0.61 6.27
C GLY A 84 -16.08 0.20 5.05
N VAL A 85 -15.10 0.67 4.27
CA VAL A 85 -15.39 1.46 3.07
C VAL A 85 -15.92 0.57 1.95
N ASN A 86 -15.41 -0.64 1.73
CA ASN A 86 -16.05 -1.55 0.76
C ASN A 86 -17.52 -1.80 1.09
N SER A 87 -17.88 -2.00 2.36
CA SER A 87 -19.29 -2.15 2.76
C SER A 87 -20.11 -0.87 2.56
N SER A 88 -19.55 0.31 2.79
CA SER A 88 -20.25 1.59 2.54
C SER A 88 -20.39 1.90 1.05
N VAL A 89 -19.37 1.61 0.24
CA VAL A 89 -19.37 1.84 -1.21
C VAL A 89 -20.25 0.83 -1.93
N LEU A 90 -20.18 -0.45 -1.55
CA LEU A 90 -21.11 -1.47 -2.03
C LEU A 90 -22.54 -1.17 -1.57
N GLY A 91 -22.71 -0.73 -0.31
CA GLY A 91 -24.01 -0.31 0.22
C GLY A 91 -24.60 0.87 -0.52
N GLN A 92 -23.81 1.89 -0.87
CA GLN A 92 -24.26 3.03 -1.68
C GLN A 92 -24.47 2.67 -3.16
N LEU A 93 -23.65 1.79 -3.73
CA LEU A 93 -23.86 1.26 -5.08
C LEU A 93 -25.12 0.38 -5.17
N GLN A 94 -25.49 -0.34 -4.11
CA GLN A 94 -26.67 -1.20 -4.06
C GLN A 94 -27.95 -0.46 -3.64
N GLN A 95 -27.88 0.47 -2.67
CA GLN A 95 -29.01 1.31 -2.28
C GLN A 95 -29.27 2.44 -3.29
N GLY A 96 -28.28 2.83 -4.08
CA GLY A 96 -28.43 3.64 -5.29
C GLY A 96 -28.99 2.88 -6.51
N GLY A 97 -29.49 1.66 -6.30
CA GLY A 97 -30.17 0.83 -7.30
C GLY A 97 -31.58 1.31 -7.67
N ALA A 98 -31.80 2.61 -7.89
CA ALA A 98 -33.03 3.11 -8.49
C ALA A 98 -32.77 4.35 -9.37
N ARG A 99 -32.60 4.10 -10.68
CA ARG A 99 -32.79 5.07 -11.77
C ARG A 99 -31.88 6.30 -11.78
N THR A 100 -30.60 6.12 -12.14
CA THR A 100 -29.95 7.16 -12.93
C THR A 100 -29.37 6.54 -14.18
N SER A 101 -29.90 7.00 -15.32
CA SER A 101 -29.48 6.75 -16.69
C SER A 101 -28.03 7.18 -16.92
N HIS A 102 -27.07 6.53 -16.28
CA HIS A 102 -25.65 6.78 -16.50
C HIS A 102 -25.02 5.45 -16.90
N GLY A 103 -24.59 5.37 -18.16
CA GLY A 103 -23.97 4.17 -18.73
C GLY A 103 -22.71 3.73 -17.99
N ILE A 104 -22.00 2.75 -18.55
CA ILE A 104 -20.77 2.12 -17.99
C ILE A 104 -19.81 3.16 -17.37
N MET A 105 -19.68 4.33 -17.99
CA MET A 105 -18.83 5.44 -17.56
C MET A 105 -19.25 6.09 -16.22
N GLY A 106 -20.55 6.24 -15.92
CA GLY A 106 -21.00 6.85 -14.66
C GLY A 106 -20.78 5.95 -13.46
N GLN A 107 -20.93 4.63 -13.62
CA GLN A 107 -20.60 3.66 -12.57
C GLN A 107 -19.10 3.63 -12.28
N ALA A 108 -18.26 3.72 -13.33
CA ALA A 108 -16.80 3.80 -13.17
C ALA A 108 -16.38 5.06 -12.42
N ILE A 109 -16.99 6.22 -12.69
CA ILE A 109 -16.73 7.47 -11.97
C ILE A 109 -17.13 7.35 -10.50
N GLY A 110 -18.33 6.81 -10.22
CA GLY A 110 -18.79 6.58 -8.85
C GLY A 110 -17.85 5.68 -8.05
N ALA A 111 -17.42 4.55 -8.63
CA ALA A 111 -16.45 3.64 -8.02
C ALA A 111 -15.08 4.31 -7.79
N THR A 112 -14.63 5.16 -8.72
CA THR A 112 -13.36 5.90 -8.64
C THR A 112 -13.39 6.91 -7.50
N MET A 113 -14.45 7.72 -7.40
CA MET A 113 -14.61 8.73 -6.34
C MET A 113 -14.72 8.08 -4.96
N ALA A 114 -15.51 7.01 -4.87
CA ALA A 114 -15.67 6.24 -3.66
C ALA A 114 -14.35 5.60 -3.21
N GLY A 115 -13.58 5.03 -4.15
CA GLY A 115 -12.23 4.54 -3.91
C GLY A 115 -11.25 5.62 -3.46
N PHE A 116 -11.35 6.84 -4.01
CA PHE A 116 -10.53 7.97 -3.59
C PHE A 116 -10.83 8.39 -2.15
N ALA A 117 -12.11 8.53 -1.80
CA ALA A 117 -12.55 8.86 -0.44
C ALA A 117 -12.10 7.79 0.56
N ALA A 118 -12.23 6.50 0.20
CA ALA A 118 -11.74 5.37 0.98
C ALA A 118 -10.25 5.48 1.28
N GLY A 119 -9.44 5.66 0.23
CA GLY A 119 -7.99 5.77 0.31
C GLY A 119 -7.52 6.98 1.11
N SER A 120 -8.30 8.06 1.05
CA SER A 120 -8.02 9.27 1.84
C SER A 120 -8.34 9.06 3.32
N ALA A 121 -9.47 8.43 3.65
CA ALA A 121 -9.86 8.15 5.03
C ALA A 121 -8.90 7.16 5.72
N GLU A 122 -8.43 6.12 5.00
CA GLU A 122 -7.49 5.14 5.59
C GLU A 122 -6.16 5.77 6.00
N SER A 123 -5.75 6.85 5.32
CA SER A 123 -4.47 7.50 5.59
C SER A 123 -4.36 8.03 7.01
N LEU A 124 -5.46 8.42 7.65
CA LEU A 124 -5.46 8.93 9.03
C LEU A 124 -4.92 7.91 10.03
N PHE A 125 -5.30 6.65 9.87
CA PHE A 125 -4.89 5.58 10.77
C PHE A 125 -3.54 4.96 10.38
N ILE A 126 -3.22 5.01 9.09
CA ILE A 126 -2.05 4.34 8.53
C ILE A 126 -0.78 5.22 8.63
N THR A 127 -0.90 6.54 8.47
CA THR A 127 0.22 7.49 8.45
C THR A 127 1.21 7.34 9.63
N PRO A 128 0.78 7.21 10.91
CA PRO A 128 1.72 7.07 12.03
C PRO A 128 2.64 5.84 11.90
N PHE A 129 2.10 4.71 11.48
CA PHE A 129 2.87 3.48 11.29
C PHE A 129 3.78 3.59 10.07
N GLU A 130 3.29 4.14 8.96
CA GLU A 130 4.10 4.34 7.76
C GLU A 130 5.26 5.28 7.98
N LEU A 131 5.06 6.37 8.73
CA LEU A 131 6.13 7.31 9.07
C LEU A 131 7.28 6.58 9.79
N LEU A 132 6.94 5.78 10.81
CA LEU A 132 7.93 5.02 11.57
C LEU A 132 8.63 3.98 10.70
N LYS A 133 7.89 3.28 9.83
CA LYS A 133 8.47 2.33 8.87
C LYS A 133 9.47 3.02 7.95
N VAL A 134 9.09 4.13 7.33
CA VAL A 134 9.95 4.87 6.38
C VAL A 134 11.24 5.34 7.05
N ARG A 135 11.13 5.94 8.24
CA ARG A 135 12.29 6.43 9.01
C ARG A 135 13.22 5.32 9.48
N LEU A 136 12.70 4.13 9.77
CA LEU A 136 13.51 2.95 10.11
C LEU A 136 14.21 2.33 8.89
N GLN A 137 13.61 2.46 7.70
CA GLN A 137 14.15 1.91 6.45
C GLN A 137 15.14 2.86 5.75
N ALA A 138 15.29 4.10 6.24
CA ALA A 138 16.28 5.04 5.75
C ALA A 138 17.70 4.52 5.94
N ALA A 139 18.59 4.79 4.98
CA ALA A 139 19.97 4.30 5.02
C ALA A 139 20.78 4.94 6.16
N ASP A 140 20.43 6.16 6.54
CA ASP A 140 20.99 6.98 7.61
C ASP A 140 20.13 6.93 8.89
N SER A 141 19.29 5.90 9.04
CA SER A 141 18.39 5.78 10.19
C SER A 141 19.15 5.70 11.52
N VAL A 142 18.97 6.73 12.34
CA VAL A 142 19.53 6.86 13.70
C VAL A 142 18.77 6.06 14.76
N TYR A 143 17.61 5.48 14.40
CA TYR A 143 16.73 4.81 15.34
C TYR A 143 17.13 3.35 15.57
N LYS A 144 17.22 2.92 16.83
CA LYS A 144 17.60 1.54 17.18
C LYS A 144 16.51 0.53 16.85
N ASN A 145 15.26 0.89 17.13
CA ASN A 145 14.09 0.06 16.92
C ASN A 145 12.82 0.92 16.77
N SER A 146 11.68 0.27 16.54
CA SER A 146 10.41 0.98 16.31
C SER A 146 9.89 1.77 17.50
N PHE A 147 10.15 1.31 18.73
CA PHE A 147 9.76 2.03 19.95
C PHE A 147 10.64 3.26 20.17
N ASP A 148 11.94 3.14 19.92
CA ASP A 148 12.89 4.25 19.95
C ASP A 148 12.53 5.30 18.89
N ALA A 149 12.18 4.88 17.67
CA ALA A 149 11.66 5.78 16.64
C ALA A 149 10.39 6.51 17.09
N ALA A 150 9.40 5.79 17.63
CA ALA A 150 8.16 6.41 18.13
C ALA A 150 8.44 7.40 19.26
N ARG A 151 9.28 7.03 20.23
CA ARG A 151 9.64 7.87 21.37
C ARG A 151 10.36 9.14 20.94
N GLN A 152 11.33 9.04 20.02
CA GLN A 152 12.06 10.19 19.53
C GLN A 152 11.18 11.12 18.70
N VAL A 153 10.29 10.58 17.84
CA VAL A 153 9.32 11.40 17.10
C VAL A 153 8.41 12.17 18.06
N LEU A 154 7.85 11.48 19.07
CA LEU A 154 6.99 12.12 20.07
C LEU A 154 7.74 13.20 20.87
N ARG A 155 9.01 12.97 21.20
CA ARG A 155 9.83 13.91 21.98
C ARG A 155 10.24 15.15 21.17
N LEU A 156 10.55 14.99 19.87
CA LEU A 156 11.14 16.04 19.04
C LEU A 156 10.12 16.78 18.18
N GLU A 157 9.11 16.07 17.66
CA GLU A 157 8.11 16.60 16.72
C GLU A 157 6.71 16.66 17.35
N GLY A 158 6.56 16.15 18.58
CA GLY A 158 5.28 16.03 19.26
C GLY A 158 4.34 15.01 18.63
N VAL A 159 3.12 14.93 19.16
CA VAL A 159 2.08 14.00 18.69
C VAL A 159 1.74 14.25 17.21
N ARG A 160 1.68 15.51 16.79
CA ARG A 160 1.40 15.87 15.38
C ARG A 160 2.49 15.42 14.41
N GLY A 161 3.72 15.22 14.89
CA GLY A 161 4.82 14.68 14.09
C GLY A 161 4.50 13.31 13.48
N LEU A 162 3.72 12.48 14.15
CA LEU A 162 3.30 11.16 13.65
C LEU A 162 2.44 11.23 12.38
N TRP A 163 1.72 12.33 12.15
CA TRP A 163 0.90 12.54 10.95
C TRP A 163 1.63 13.34 9.86
N ARG A 164 2.96 13.47 9.97
CA ARG A 164 3.75 14.10 8.92
C ARG A 164 3.63 13.30 7.61
N GLY A 165 3.30 14.03 6.54
CA GLY A 165 3.04 13.41 5.24
C GLY A 165 1.62 12.83 5.09
N LEU A 166 0.69 13.12 6.01
CA LEU A 166 -0.72 12.69 5.90
C LEU A 166 -1.34 13.10 4.56
N ALA A 167 -1.18 14.35 4.12
CA ALA A 167 -1.73 14.79 2.84
C ALA A 167 -1.15 14.02 1.64
N ALA A 168 0.14 13.72 1.66
CA ALA A 168 0.79 12.93 0.61
C ALA A 168 0.34 11.46 0.66
N THR A 169 0.08 10.94 1.86
CA THR A 169 -0.44 9.59 2.08
C THR A 169 -1.88 9.47 1.59
N ALA A 170 -2.74 10.44 1.94
CA ALA A 170 -4.12 10.52 1.50
C ALA A 170 -4.20 10.59 -0.04
N LEU A 171 -3.43 11.49 -0.65
CA LEU A 171 -3.40 11.63 -2.10
C LEU A 171 -2.90 10.35 -2.78
N ARG A 172 -1.81 9.76 -2.28
CA ARG A 172 -1.25 8.51 -2.82
C ARG A 172 -2.26 7.37 -2.73
N ASN A 173 -2.88 7.16 -1.58
CA ASN A 173 -3.82 6.07 -1.34
C ASN A 173 -5.13 6.30 -2.08
N GLY A 174 -5.64 7.53 -2.10
CA GLY A 174 -6.81 7.93 -2.87
C GLY A 174 -6.60 7.67 -4.36
N SER A 175 -5.50 8.18 -4.95
CA SER A 175 -5.18 7.97 -6.37
C SER A 175 -4.97 6.50 -6.73
N TRP A 176 -4.30 5.72 -5.88
CA TRP A 176 -4.09 4.29 -6.13
C TRP A 176 -5.42 3.51 -6.11
N ASN A 177 -6.27 3.73 -5.10
CA ASN A 177 -7.57 3.06 -4.99
C ASN A 177 -8.52 3.48 -6.12
N ALA A 178 -8.58 4.77 -6.44
CA ALA A 178 -9.37 5.32 -7.55
C ALA A 178 -9.01 4.64 -8.88
N ALA A 179 -7.72 4.61 -9.21
CA ALA A 179 -7.23 3.95 -10.42
C ALA A 179 -7.50 2.44 -10.40
N TYR A 180 -7.28 1.77 -9.27
CA TYR A 180 -7.50 0.33 -9.14
C TYR A 180 -8.98 -0.04 -9.38
N PHE A 181 -9.91 0.63 -8.70
CA PHE A 181 -11.34 0.33 -8.85
C PHE A 181 -11.89 0.73 -10.22
N GLY A 182 -11.44 1.86 -10.77
CA GLY A 182 -11.79 2.26 -12.13
C GLY A 182 -11.34 1.25 -13.17
N THR A 183 -10.08 0.80 -13.12
CA THR A 183 -9.56 -0.20 -14.06
C THR A 183 -10.21 -1.56 -13.88
N ILE A 184 -10.44 -2.02 -12.65
CA ILE A 184 -11.16 -3.28 -12.40
C ILE A 184 -12.59 -3.24 -12.94
N HIS A 185 -13.30 -2.12 -12.79
CA HIS A 185 -14.67 -1.99 -13.32
C HIS A 185 -14.67 -2.11 -14.85
N THR A 186 -13.80 -1.36 -15.54
CA THR A 186 -13.66 -1.45 -17.01
C THR A 186 -13.27 -2.85 -17.46
N LEU A 187 -12.26 -3.47 -16.83
CA LEU A 187 -11.79 -4.82 -17.19
C LEU A 187 -12.86 -5.89 -16.98
N ARG A 188 -13.70 -5.76 -15.95
CA ARG A 188 -14.80 -6.69 -15.69
C ARG A 188 -15.95 -6.53 -16.69
N CYS A 189 -16.24 -5.30 -17.13
CA CYS A 189 -17.24 -5.05 -18.16
C CYS A 189 -16.82 -5.60 -19.54
N SER A 190 -15.52 -5.74 -19.81
CA SER A 190 -15.01 -6.30 -21.05
C SER A 190 -14.95 -7.83 -21.10
N VAL A 191 -15.16 -8.53 -19.97
CA VAL A 191 -15.15 -10.00 -19.95
C VAL A 191 -16.58 -10.54 -20.11
N PRO A 192 -16.84 -11.47 -21.05
CA PRO A 192 -18.17 -12.02 -21.29
C PRO A 192 -18.81 -12.63 -20.04
N GLN A 193 -20.10 -12.32 -19.82
CA GLN A 193 -20.89 -12.77 -18.67
C GLN A 193 -21.00 -14.30 -18.52
N GLN A 194 -20.78 -15.04 -19.61
CA GLN A 194 -20.79 -16.51 -19.63
C GLN A 194 -19.64 -17.14 -18.80
N ILE A 195 -18.54 -16.40 -18.56
CA ILE A 195 -17.40 -16.85 -17.75
C ILE A 195 -17.60 -16.47 -16.26
N THR A 196 -18.50 -15.52 -15.96
CA THR A 196 -18.72 -14.98 -14.61
C THR A 196 -19.82 -15.70 -13.82
N ASN A 197 -20.36 -16.82 -14.29
CA ASN A 197 -21.28 -17.65 -13.48
C ASN A 197 -20.52 -18.26 -12.29
N VAL A 198 -20.58 -17.54 -11.17
CA VAL A 198 -19.78 -17.58 -9.93
C VAL A 198 -19.73 -18.94 -9.21
N ARG A 199 -20.43 -19.99 -9.65
CA ARG A 199 -20.57 -21.23 -8.86
C ARG A 199 -20.00 -22.52 -9.45
N ALA A 200 -19.71 -22.59 -10.75
CA ALA A 200 -19.31 -23.85 -11.39
C ALA A 200 -17.85 -23.90 -11.87
N HIS A 201 -17.10 -22.78 -11.86
CA HIS A 201 -15.76 -22.68 -12.45
C HIS A 201 -14.75 -21.92 -11.57
N ALA A 202 -14.86 -22.05 -10.24
CA ALA A 202 -13.95 -21.38 -9.29
C ALA A 202 -12.45 -21.73 -9.52
N SER A 203 -12.15 -22.94 -10.00
CA SER A 203 -10.80 -23.39 -10.34
C SER A 203 -10.29 -22.87 -11.70
N SER A 204 -11.15 -22.36 -12.58
CA SER A 204 -10.77 -21.89 -13.92
C SER A 204 -10.74 -20.36 -14.06
N TYR A 205 -11.11 -19.60 -13.02
CA TYR A 205 -11.21 -18.12 -13.08
C TYR A 205 -10.16 -17.37 -12.24
N TRP A 206 -9.37 -18.08 -11.42
CA TRP A 206 -8.37 -17.45 -10.56
C TRP A 206 -7.27 -16.73 -11.36
N TRP A 207 -6.84 -17.29 -12.50
CA TRP A 207 -5.80 -16.69 -13.35
C TRP A 207 -6.29 -15.41 -14.05
N VAL A 208 -7.56 -15.38 -14.49
CA VAL A 208 -8.19 -14.16 -15.04
C VAL A 208 -8.24 -13.08 -13.97
N SER A 209 -8.72 -13.42 -12.77
CA SER A 209 -8.79 -12.49 -11.63
C SER A 209 -7.41 -11.99 -11.21
N PHE A 210 -6.41 -12.87 -11.25
CA PHE A 210 -5.01 -12.55 -10.96
C PHE A 210 -4.44 -11.54 -11.95
N TRP A 211 -4.61 -11.77 -13.26
CA TRP A 211 -4.12 -10.85 -14.29
C TRP A 211 -4.86 -9.53 -14.29
N GLN A 212 -6.19 -9.53 -14.11
CA GLN A 212 -6.96 -8.30 -13.93
C GLN A 212 -6.49 -7.49 -12.72
N GLY A 213 -6.28 -8.16 -11.58
CA GLY A 213 -5.75 -7.53 -10.37
C GLY A 213 -4.35 -6.97 -10.55
N THR A 214 -3.49 -7.71 -11.26
CA THR A 214 -2.11 -7.29 -11.54
C THR A 214 -2.07 -6.11 -12.51
N LEU A 215 -2.88 -6.12 -13.57
CA LEU A 215 -2.98 -5.02 -14.53
C LEU A 215 -3.54 -3.75 -13.87
N ALA A 216 -4.65 -3.87 -13.15
CA ALA A 216 -5.23 -2.76 -12.41
C ALA A 216 -4.28 -2.21 -11.33
N GLY A 217 -3.61 -3.11 -10.60
CA GLY A 217 -2.61 -2.76 -9.60
C GLY A 217 -1.39 -2.07 -10.20
N THR A 218 -0.94 -2.50 -11.39
CA THR A 218 0.19 -1.90 -12.11
C THR A 218 -0.18 -0.50 -12.61
N PHE A 219 -1.36 -0.35 -13.21
CA PHE A 219 -1.86 0.96 -13.65
C PHE A 219 -2.03 1.93 -12.48
N GLY A 220 -2.65 1.49 -11.39
CA GLY A 220 -2.74 2.30 -10.16
C GLY A 220 -1.37 2.61 -9.57
N SER A 221 -0.41 1.69 -9.68
CA SER A 221 0.97 1.92 -9.24
C SER A 221 1.69 2.95 -10.09
N LEU A 222 1.46 2.97 -11.40
CA LEU A 222 2.04 3.94 -12.34
C LEU A 222 1.61 5.36 -11.98
N LEU A 223 0.30 5.57 -11.78
CA LEU A 223 -0.26 6.87 -11.43
C LEU A 223 0.16 7.35 -10.03
N SER A 224 0.24 6.43 -9.08
CA SER A 224 0.56 6.78 -7.69
C SER A 224 2.05 6.86 -7.38
N ASN A 225 2.95 6.37 -8.26
CA ASN A 225 4.39 6.28 -7.94
C ASN A 225 5.06 7.64 -7.71
N PRO A 226 4.82 8.69 -8.53
CA PRO A 226 5.41 10.00 -8.29
C PRO A 226 5.03 10.57 -6.91
N ILE A 227 3.78 10.36 -6.49
CA ILE A 227 3.28 10.77 -5.19
C ILE A 227 3.92 9.92 -4.07
N ASP A 228 4.13 8.63 -4.31
CA ASP A 228 4.80 7.69 -3.38
C ASP A 228 6.25 8.12 -3.09
N VAL A 229 7.01 8.54 -4.11
CA VAL A 229 8.38 9.07 -3.95
C VAL A 229 8.36 10.38 -3.15
N CYS A 230 7.44 11.29 -3.44
CA CYS A 230 7.32 12.53 -2.68
C CYS A 230 6.93 12.28 -1.21
N LYS A 231 5.96 11.40 -0.99
CA LYS A 231 5.49 10.98 0.34
C LYS A 231 6.66 10.44 1.16
N THR A 232 7.40 9.47 0.62
CA THR A 232 8.51 8.82 1.34
C THR A 232 9.59 9.83 1.73
N ARG A 233 9.96 10.77 0.84
CA ARG A 233 10.92 11.84 1.17
C ARG A 233 10.39 12.82 2.20
N ILE A 234 9.11 13.20 2.15
CA ILE A 234 8.47 14.09 3.13
C ILE A 234 8.42 13.42 4.52
N GLN A 235 8.13 12.12 4.56
CA GLN A 235 8.09 11.30 5.79
C GLN A 235 9.49 11.07 6.38
N ASN A 236 10.51 10.95 5.52
CA ASN A 236 11.90 10.80 5.96
C ASN A 236 12.59 12.10 6.32
N ALA A 237 12.12 13.26 5.84
CA ALA A 237 12.72 14.54 6.21
C ALA A 237 12.66 14.70 7.74
N LEU A 238 13.78 14.44 8.41
CA LEU A 238 13.88 14.49 9.86
C LEU A 238 13.98 15.96 10.29
N VAL A 239 13.21 16.34 11.32
CA VAL A 239 13.45 17.61 12.01
C VAL A 239 14.82 17.61 12.72
N LEU A 240 15.46 16.45 12.88
CA LEU A 240 16.78 16.26 13.51
C LEU A 240 17.91 17.09 12.88
N GLN A 241 17.76 17.63 11.67
CA GLN A 241 18.73 18.55 11.05
C GLN A 241 18.37 20.04 11.20
N GLY A 242 17.43 20.39 12.09
CA GLY A 242 17.04 21.79 12.35
C GLY A 242 16.32 22.49 11.19
N ARG A 243 16.08 21.80 10.07
CA ARG A 243 15.35 22.32 8.92
C ARG A 243 13.95 21.73 8.87
N SER A 244 12.98 22.50 9.35
CA SER A 244 11.55 22.21 9.16
C SER A 244 11.21 22.28 7.67
N ALA A 245 11.20 21.14 6.97
CA ALA A 245 10.69 21.09 5.61
C ALA A 245 9.17 21.41 5.63
N PRO A 246 8.67 22.28 4.74
CA PRO A 246 7.28 22.73 4.77
C PRO A 246 6.31 21.57 4.55
N VAL A 247 5.35 21.41 5.46
CA VAL A 247 4.39 20.30 5.49
C VAL A 247 3.05 20.78 4.91
N GLY A 248 2.70 20.35 3.69
CA GLY A 248 1.44 20.75 3.04
C GLY A 248 1.26 20.15 1.63
N MET A 249 0.07 20.29 1.05
CA MET A 249 -0.27 19.76 -0.28
C MET A 249 0.49 20.48 -1.41
N LEU A 250 0.66 21.80 -1.27
CA LEU A 250 1.56 22.63 -2.10
C LEU A 250 3.02 22.17 -2.01
N SER A 251 3.42 21.54 -0.91
CA SER A 251 4.75 20.96 -0.76
C SER A 251 4.95 19.71 -1.60
N ILE A 252 3.90 18.97 -1.95
CA ILE A 252 4.01 17.79 -2.84
C ILE A 252 4.37 18.26 -4.24
N GLY A 253 3.68 19.27 -4.78
CA GLY A 253 3.99 19.87 -6.08
C GLY A 253 5.40 20.45 -6.13
N LYS A 254 5.77 21.24 -5.13
CA LYS A 254 7.13 21.79 -5.01
C LYS A 254 8.19 20.69 -4.88
N MET A 255 7.92 19.63 -4.14
CA MET A 255 8.80 18.46 -4.01
C MET A 255 8.93 17.72 -5.34
N MET A 256 7.84 17.50 -6.09
CA MET A 256 7.90 16.89 -7.42
C MET A 256 8.78 17.69 -8.37
N VAL A 257 8.62 19.02 -8.41
CA VAL A 257 9.45 19.90 -9.23
C VAL A 257 10.91 19.88 -8.76
N HIS A 258 11.14 19.87 -7.45
CA HIS A 258 12.49 19.79 -6.88
C HIS A 258 13.19 18.48 -7.26
N ILE A 259 12.51 17.33 -7.13
CA ILE A 259 13.04 16.02 -7.53
C ILE A 259 13.32 16.00 -9.03
N HIS A 260 12.38 16.49 -9.84
CA HIS A 260 12.53 16.53 -11.29
C HIS A 260 13.73 17.37 -11.73
N ARG A 261 13.96 18.53 -11.09
CA ARG A 261 15.10 19.41 -11.39
C ARG A 261 16.42 18.89 -10.83
N ALA A 262 16.41 18.25 -9.66
CA ALA A 262 17.64 17.80 -9.00
C ALA A 262 18.13 16.43 -9.49
N GLU A 263 17.22 15.50 -9.81
CA GLU A 263 17.54 14.10 -10.13
C GLU A 263 16.96 13.63 -11.47
N GLY A 264 16.15 14.45 -12.14
CA GLY A 264 15.49 14.11 -13.39
C GLY A 264 14.11 13.46 -13.23
N ALA A 265 13.39 13.32 -14.35
CA ALA A 265 12.03 12.76 -14.37
C ALA A 265 11.95 11.29 -13.92
N LEU A 266 12.98 10.50 -14.22
CA LEU A 266 13.02 9.08 -13.87
C LEU A 266 13.13 8.84 -12.36
N ALA A 267 13.60 9.83 -11.58
CA ALA A 267 13.67 9.73 -10.13
C ALA A 267 12.28 9.58 -9.47
N LEU A 268 11.23 10.14 -10.09
CA LEU A 268 9.83 9.99 -9.62
C LEU A 268 9.29 8.56 -9.78
N TYR A 269 9.95 7.75 -10.60
CA TYR A 269 9.61 6.35 -10.82
C TYR A 269 10.54 5.37 -10.08
N LYS A 270 11.40 5.88 -9.19
CA LYS A 270 12.21 5.03 -8.29
C LYS A 270 11.31 4.09 -7.50
N GLY A 271 11.69 2.80 -7.49
CA GLY A 271 10.98 1.74 -6.77
C GLY A 271 9.74 1.19 -7.48
N PHE A 272 9.40 1.66 -8.69
CA PHE A 272 8.26 1.16 -9.45
C PHE A 272 8.37 -0.34 -9.74
N CYS A 273 9.52 -0.83 -10.20
CA CYS A 273 9.73 -2.25 -10.49
C CYS A 273 9.51 -3.13 -9.24
N ALA A 274 10.04 -2.72 -8.08
CA ALA A 274 9.82 -3.44 -6.82
C ALA A 274 8.34 -3.46 -6.41
N LYS A 275 7.61 -2.37 -6.68
CA LYS A 275 6.17 -2.26 -6.43
C LYS A 275 5.37 -3.22 -7.31
N VAL A 276 5.66 -3.28 -8.61
CA VAL A 276 5.01 -4.19 -9.56
C VAL A 276 5.34 -5.65 -9.23
N LEU A 277 6.61 -5.95 -8.93
CA LEU A 277 7.06 -7.28 -8.55
C LEU A 277 6.35 -7.80 -7.29
N ARG A 278 5.94 -6.91 -6.38
CA ARG A 278 5.16 -7.30 -5.20
C ARG A 278 3.72 -7.70 -5.52
N LEU A 279 3.07 -7.10 -6.52
CA LEU A 279 1.62 -7.23 -6.73
C LEU A 279 1.17 -8.68 -6.98
N GLY A 280 1.85 -9.39 -7.87
CA GLY A 280 1.51 -10.77 -8.21
C GLY A 280 1.76 -11.73 -7.03
N PRO A 281 3.03 -11.92 -6.60
CA PRO A 281 3.38 -12.79 -5.48
C PRO A 281 2.64 -12.44 -4.18
N GLY A 282 2.48 -11.15 -3.86
CA GLY A 282 1.75 -10.72 -2.66
C GLY A 282 0.29 -11.17 -2.69
N GLY A 283 -0.39 -11.06 -3.84
CA GLY A 283 -1.76 -11.57 -4.02
C GLY A 283 -1.85 -13.09 -3.86
N GLY A 284 -0.91 -13.83 -4.44
CA GLY A 284 -0.87 -15.30 -4.32
C GLY A 284 -0.65 -15.77 -2.88
N ILE A 285 0.32 -15.18 -2.17
CA ILE A 285 0.61 -15.51 -0.77
C ILE A 285 -0.59 -15.20 0.12
N LEU A 286 -1.27 -14.07 -0.09
CA LEU A 286 -2.46 -13.71 0.67
C LEU A 286 -3.55 -14.78 0.53
N LEU A 287 -3.80 -15.28 -0.68
CA LEU A 287 -4.79 -16.32 -0.93
C LEU A 287 -4.43 -17.63 -0.25
N VAL A 288 -3.20 -18.11 -0.44
CA VAL A 288 -2.72 -19.37 0.18
C VAL A 288 -2.76 -19.27 1.71
N ALA A 289 -2.34 -18.14 2.27
CA ALA A 289 -2.38 -17.92 3.72
C ALA A 289 -3.82 -17.85 4.25
N PHE A 290 -4.74 -17.26 3.48
CA PHE A 290 -6.17 -17.22 3.84
C PHE A 290 -6.79 -18.62 3.84
N ASP A 291 -6.55 -19.42 2.80
CA ASP A 291 -7.09 -20.77 2.67
C ASP A 291 -6.54 -21.70 3.76
N ALA A 292 -5.26 -21.55 4.10
CA ALA A 292 -4.65 -22.27 5.22
C ALA A 292 -5.27 -21.87 6.56
N ALA A 293 -5.48 -20.57 6.81
CA ALA A 293 -6.09 -20.07 8.03
C ALA A 293 -7.56 -20.50 8.17
N ASP A 294 -8.33 -20.48 7.07
CA ASP A 294 -9.73 -20.93 7.06
C ASP A 294 -9.86 -22.44 7.28
N SER A 295 -8.95 -23.22 6.71
CA SER A 295 -8.86 -24.67 6.94
C SER A 295 -8.57 -24.99 8.40
N LEU A 296 -7.65 -24.25 9.03
CA LEU A 296 -7.32 -24.41 10.45
C LEU A 296 -8.52 -24.04 11.35
N CYS A 297 -9.14 -22.88 11.10
CA CYS A 297 -10.33 -22.45 11.85
C CYS A 297 -11.47 -23.46 11.75
N SER A 298 -11.69 -24.04 10.56
CA SER A 298 -12.72 -25.06 10.34
C SER A 298 -12.46 -26.33 11.15
N LYS A 299 -11.20 -26.77 11.27
CA LYS A 299 -10.84 -27.92 12.10
C LYS A 299 -11.06 -27.66 13.59
N ILE A 300 -10.76 -26.45 14.06
CA ILE A 300 -10.98 -26.05 15.47
C ILE A 300 -12.47 -26.02 15.81
N GLU A 301 -13.32 -25.52 14.90
CA GLU A 301 -14.77 -25.54 15.08
C GLU A 301 -15.40 -26.94 15.02
N LEU A 302 -14.71 -27.95 14.50
CA LEU A 302 -15.18 -29.34 14.52
C LEU A 302 -14.79 -30.08 15.81
N LEU A 303 -13.90 -29.49 16.63
CA LEU A 303 -13.45 -30.05 17.91
C LEU A 303 -14.27 -29.55 19.11
N TYR A 304 -15.18 -28.60 18.90
CA TYR A 304 -16.08 -27.99 19.89
C TYR A 304 -17.53 -28.08 19.42
#